data_AF-A0A1G7Y6P0-F1
#
_entry.id   AF-A0A1G7Y6P0-F1
#
_cell.length_a   1.000
_cell.length_b   1.000
_cell.length_c   1.000
_cell.angle_alpha   90.00
_cell.angle_beta   90.00
_cell.angle_gamma   90.00
#
_symmetry.space_group_name_H-M   'P 1'
#
loop_
_entity.id
_entity.type
_entity.pdbx_description
1 polymer ?
#
loop_
_entity_poly.entity_id
_entity_poly.type
_entity_poly.pdbx_seq_one_letter_code
_entity_poly.pdbx_strand_id
1 'polypeptide(L)'
;MSKSLEERLKELEKGYENMPDFVSSDNIIKRVEKANKRSPWKRIYVTAGSVLAAGIAAVLVMSQPGIAPGDGNNKGVPGEAPEEDQKENSTEDSVPELSERQAAAFLNEWETSFLSLVDEADSDQKIDSYETTGEVQQYFEETMSQELAAWMTDAYFTNRDDGVYVIAKDGPTWFEESQPFEMEKESDTRFLVTQERNNELLGHVNMIYHLVYQDGQWVVHEIESEEANSSNRGANVIPDELSGPQQAALNQADTILQQLLSQDAERLASRVHPDKGLLFSPYVHIEEERAVVLEKNQVANFFTDDNVYEWGVYDGSGHSIEATPAAYYEEFIYHPDLSSPDEIVVGETKQRGNMQSNIREVFPEAAVVEYHVESEEEGGMDWKSVNIVLEQDEQGSWFVTAIVTNEWTI
;
A
#
# COMPACT_ATOMS: atom_id res chain seq x y z
N MET A 1 22.67 40.83 2.87
CA MET A 1 21.44 41.53 3.29
C MET A 1 20.30 40.90 2.52
N SER A 2 19.31 40.32 3.21
CA SER A 2 18.14 39.70 2.59
C SER A 2 17.21 40.78 2.03
N LYS A 3 16.60 40.50 0.87
CA LYS A 3 15.61 41.39 0.23
C LYS A 3 14.42 41.58 1.16
N SER A 4 13.84 42.78 1.18
CA SER A 4 12.64 43.04 1.99
C SER A 4 11.43 42.31 1.41
N LEU A 5 10.41 42.07 2.25
CA LEU A 5 9.14 41.47 1.82
C LEU A 5 8.51 42.24 0.64
N GLU A 6 8.64 43.56 0.67
CA GLU A 6 8.12 44.47 -0.36
C GLU A 6 8.86 44.29 -1.69
N GLU A 7 10.17 44.07 -1.65
CA GLU A 7 10.97 43.75 -2.85
C GLU A 7 10.59 42.38 -3.42
N ARG A 8 10.30 41.39 -2.57
CA ARG A 8 9.87 40.05 -2.99
C ARG A 8 8.48 40.06 -3.63
N LEU A 9 7.53 40.82 -3.06
CA LEU A 9 6.19 41.00 -3.63
C LEU A 9 6.22 41.69 -4.99
N LYS A 10 7.09 42.69 -5.14
CA LYS A 10 7.26 43.41 -6.41
C LYS A 10 7.93 42.55 -7.50
N GLU A 11 8.77 41.60 -7.08
CA GLU A 11 9.39 40.62 -7.97
C GLU A 11 8.38 39.57 -8.44
N LEU A 12 7.47 39.14 -7.55
CA LEU A 12 6.33 38.27 -7.85
C LEU A 12 5.33 38.93 -8.81
N GLU A 13 4.97 40.19 -8.58
CA GLU A 13 4.07 40.95 -9.45
C GLU A 13 4.65 41.12 -10.86
N LYS A 14 5.96 41.42 -10.96
CA LYS A 14 6.68 41.43 -12.24
C LYS A 14 6.79 40.07 -12.91
N GLY A 15 6.87 39.00 -12.13
CA GLY A 15 6.86 37.62 -12.62
C GLY A 15 5.51 37.27 -13.25
N TYR A 16 4.42 37.68 -12.60
CA TYR A 16 3.06 37.53 -13.10
C TYR A 16 2.82 38.30 -14.41
N GLU A 17 3.29 39.54 -14.51
CA GLU A 17 3.13 40.37 -15.72
C GLU A 17 3.96 39.88 -16.93
N ASN A 18 4.96 39.03 -16.73
CA ASN A 18 5.84 38.52 -17.80
C ASN A 18 5.66 37.02 -18.07
N MET A 19 4.62 36.36 -17.53
CA MET A 19 4.32 34.97 -17.86
C MET A 19 3.83 34.83 -19.32
N PRO A 20 4.22 33.75 -20.04
CA PRO A 20 3.73 33.47 -21.39
C PRO A 20 2.21 33.27 -21.42
N ASP A 21 1.57 33.73 -22.50
CA ASP A 21 0.12 33.92 -22.75
C ASP A 21 -0.84 32.70 -22.57
N PHE A 22 -0.37 31.58 -22.01
CA PHE A 22 -1.21 30.39 -21.77
C PHE A 22 -1.90 30.37 -20.40
N VAL A 23 -1.65 31.35 -19.53
CA VAL A 23 -2.24 31.41 -18.17
C VAL A 23 -2.89 32.78 -17.92
N SER A 24 -3.91 33.10 -18.71
CA SER A 24 -4.86 34.18 -18.39
C SER A 24 -6.28 33.61 -18.36
N SER A 25 -7.01 33.91 -17.28
CA SER A 25 -8.39 33.47 -17.02
C SER A 25 -9.34 33.78 -18.20
N ASP A 26 -9.05 34.82 -18.98
CA ASP A 26 -9.84 35.23 -20.15
C ASP A 26 -9.73 34.24 -21.33
N ASN A 27 -8.63 33.50 -21.44
CA ASN A 27 -8.43 32.49 -22.49
C ASN A 27 -9.07 31.14 -22.14
N ILE A 28 -9.26 30.85 -20.85
CA ILE A 28 -9.99 29.67 -20.35
C ILE A 28 -11.49 29.86 -20.61
N ILE A 29 -12.04 31.04 -20.31
CA ILE A 29 -13.45 31.39 -20.57
C ILE A 29 -13.77 31.35 -22.08
N LYS A 30 -12.86 31.83 -22.94
CA LYS A 30 -13.05 31.77 -24.41
C LYS A 30 -13.03 30.35 -24.99
N ARG A 31 -12.34 29.39 -24.35
CA ARG A 31 -12.36 27.98 -24.78
C ARG A 31 -13.67 27.30 -24.39
N VAL A 32 -14.20 27.60 -23.20
CA VAL A 32 -15.51 27.12 -22.73
C VAL A 32 -16.65 27.69 -23.59
N GLU A 33 -16.57 28.96 -24.01
CA GLU A 33 -17.60 29.56 -24.86
C GLU A 33 -17.59 29.06 -26.32
N LYS A 34 -16.45 28.60 -26.85
CA LYS A 34 -16.34 28.15 -28.25
C LYS A 34 -16.78 26.69 -28.43
N ALA A 35 -16.72 25.87 -27.40
CA ALA A 35 -17.22 24.49 -27.41
C ALA A 35 -18.75 24.42 -27.35
N ASN A 36 -19.44 25.49 -26.93
CA ASN A 36 -20.87 25.47 -26.62
C ASN A 36 -21.82 25.97 -27.73
N LYS A 37 -21.39 25.91 -29.00
CA LYS A 37 -22.27 26.18 -30.15
C LYS A 37 -22.51 24.91 -30.97
N ARG A 38 -23.37 24.03 -30.44
CA ARG A 38 -24.43 23.34 -31.21
C ARG A 38 -25.36 22.55 -30.28
N SER A 39 -26.53 23.14 -30.05
CA SER A 39 -27.87 22.53 -29.91
C SER A 39 -28.58 22.84 -28.58
N PRO A 40 -29.89 23.22 -28.59
CA PRO A 40 -30.50 24.00 -27.52
C PRO A 40 -31.68 23.27 -26.87
N TRP A 41 -31.61 22.83 -25.61
CA TRP A 41 -32.83 22.53 -24.85
C TRP A 41 -32.69 22.99 -23.40
N LYS A 42 -33.61 23.88 -23.01
CA LYS A 42 -33.77 24.42 -21.65
C LYS A 42 -34.54 23.42 -20.77
N ARG A 43 -34.01 23.21 -19.57
CA ARG A 43 -34.64 22.98 -18.25
C ARG A 43 -36.12 22.59 -18.21
N ILE A 44 -36.40 21.45 -17.58
CA ILE A 44 -37.57 21.21 -16.72
C ILE A 44 -37.09 20.40 -15.49
N TYR A 45 -37.46 20.85 -14.29
CA TYR A 45 -37.30 20.14 -13.02
C TYR A 45 -38.35 19.04 -12.88
N VAL A 46 -38.00 17.83 -12.45
CA VAL A 46 -38.87 16.88 -11.72
C VAL A 46 -38.04 16.01 -10.76
N THR A 47 -38.64 15.80 -9.60
CA THR A 47 -38.37 14.99 -8.41
C THR A 47 -37.91 13.53 -8.56
N ALA A 48 -37.10 13.10 -7.59
CA ALA A 48 -37.02 11.78 -6.93
C ALA A 48 -36.77 10.51 -7.77
N GLY A 49 -35.63 9.86 -7.48
CA GLY A 49 -35.38 8.45 -7.72
C GLY A 49 -34.58 8.13 -8.99
N SER A 50 -33.55 7.30 -8.80
CA SER A 50 -32.80 6.52 -9.80
C SER A 50 -31.92 7.28 -10.80
N VAL A 51 -30.59 7.20 -10.59
CA VAL A 51 -29.56 7.28 -11.65
C VAL A 51 -28.64 6.09 -11.36
N LEU A 52 -28.88 4.89 -11.91
CA LEU A 52 -28.30 4.40 -13.17
C LEU A 52 -26.79 4.70 -13.28
N ALA A 53 -26.01 3.96 -12.50
CA ALA A 53 -24.63 3.64 -12.81
C ALA A 53 -24.57 3.00 -14.21
N ALA A 54 -23.96 3.70 -15.17
CA ALA A 54 -23.70 3.18 -16.48
C ALA A 54 -22.39 2.39 -16.44
N GLY A 55 -22.48 1.09 -16.15
CA GLY A 55 -21.36 0.17 -16.37
C GLY A 55 -20.92 0.21 -17.83
N ILE A 56 -19.66 0.59 -18.08
CA ILE A 56 -19.10 0.62 -19.42
C ILE A 56 -18.57 -0.78 -19.76
N ALA A 57 -19.46 -1.60 -20.32
CA ALA A 57 -19.09 -2.62 -21.28
C ALA A 57 -19.26 -2.04 -22.69
N ALA A 58 -18.19 -1.49 -23.27
CA ALA A 58 -18.19 -1.07 -24.68
C ALA A 58 -16.86 -1.44 -25.36
N VAL A 59 -16.74 -2.71 -25.72
CA VAL A 59 -15.80 -3.19 -26.74
C VAL A 59 -16.13 -2.50 -28.07
N LEU A 60 -15.31 -1.53 -28.48
CA LEU A 60 -15.35 -0.94 -29.82
C LEU A 60 -14.39 -1.66 -30.77
N VAL A 61 -14.82 -2.81 -31.30
CA VAL A 61 -14.24 -3.38 -32.51
C VAL A 61 -14.76 -2.57 -33.71
N MET A 62 -14.01 -1.55 -34.13
CA MET A 62 -14.24 -0.91 -35.44
C MET A 62 -13.45 -1.65 -36.52
N SER A 63 -13.98 -2.76 -37.03
CA SER A 63 -13.57 -3.26 -38.34
C SER A 63 -14.44 -2.61 -39.42
N GLN A 64 -13.95 -1.56 -40.06
CA GLN A 64 -14.50 -1.16 -41.37
C GLN A 64 -13.97 -2.11 -42.45
N PRO A 65 -14.81 -2.74 -43.28
CA PRO A 65 -14.35 -3.26 -44.55
C PRO A 65 -14.27 -2.10 -45.56
N GLY A 66 -13.06 -1.88 -46.10
CA GLY A 66 -12.86 -1.02 -47.25
C GLY A 66 -13.66 -1.51 -48.46
N ILE A 67 -14.43 -0.62 -49.07
CA ILE A 67 -15.10 -0.85 -50.35
C ILE A 67 -14.19 -0.35 -51.48
N ALA A 68 -13.78 -1.26 -52.35
CA ALA A 68 -13.48 -0.98 -53.76
C ALA A 68 -13.71 -2.26 -54.61
N PRO A 69 -14.05 -2.13 -55.91
CA PRO A 69 -15.18 -2.84 -56.50
C PRO A 69 -14.79 -4.03 -57.40
N GLY A 70 -15.69 -5.00 -57.52
CA GLY A 70 -15.53 -6.15 -58.42
C GLY A 70 -16.85 -6.79 -58.83
N ASP A 71 -17.18 -6.62 -60.10
CA ASP A 71 -18.31 -7.08 -60.91
C ASP A 71 -18.51 -8.62 -60.89
N GLY A 72 -19.75 -9.12 -61.01
CA GLY A 72 -19.98 -10.57 -61.23
C GLY A 72 -21.31 -11.19 -60.75
N ASN A 73 -22.34 -11.04 -61.58
CA ASN A 73 -23.64 -11.70 -61.60
C ASN A 73 -23.59 -13.25 -61.45
N ASN A 74 -24.45 -13.92 -60.65
CA ASN A 74 -25.43 -14.96 -61.07
C ASN A 74 -26.16 -15.70 -59.91
N LYS A 75 -27.39 -16.14 -60.22
CA LYS A 75 -28.48 -16.75 -59.42
C LYS A 75 -28.30 -18.22 -58.99
N GLY A 76 -29.03 -18.64 -57.96
CA GLY A 76 -29.45 -20.05 -57.74
C GLY A 76 -30.04 -20.32 -56.35
N VAL A 77 -31.25 -20.88 -56.28
CA VAL A 77 -32.13 -21.03 -55.09
C VAL A 77 -31.96 -22.42 -54.41
N PRO A 78 -32.79 -22.85 -53.44
CA PRO A 78 -32.47 -23.07 -52.02
C PRO A 78 -32.35 -24.56 -51.62
N GLY A 79 -31.76 -24.86 -50.47
CA GLY A 79 -31.86 -26.22 -49.94
C GLY A 79 -31.12 -26.42 -48.62
N GLU A 80 -31.88 -26.97 -47.67
CA GLU A 80 -31.44 -27.60 -46.42
C GLU A 80 -30.98 -26.64 -45.31
N ALA A 81 -31.87 -26.51 -44.33
CA ALA A 81 -31.51 -26.16 -42.97
C ALA A 81 -30.80 -27.37 -42.34
N PRO A 82 -29.58 -27.22 -41.80
CA PRO A 82 -29.10 -28.06 -40.73
C PRO A 82 -29.35 -27.35 -39.40
N GLU A 83 -30.06 -28.07 -38.54
CA GLU A 83 -29.97 -28.10 -37.08
C GLU A 83 -29.27 -26.92 -36.40
N GLU A 84 -30.04 -26.21 -35.56
CA GLU A 84 -29.51 -25.34 -34.51
C GLU A 84 -28.61 -26.17 -33.58
N ASP A 85 -27.32 -26.23 -33.90
CA ASP A 85 -26.31 -26.34 -32.86
C ASP A 85 -26.41 -25.08 -32.03
N GLN A 86 -27.17 -25.16 -30.94
CA GLN A 86 -26.91 -24.34 -29.76
C GLN A 86 -25.49 -24.69 -29.29
N LYS A 87 -24.49 -24.08 -29.93
CA LYS A 87 -23.29 -23.72 -29.21
C LYS A 87 -23.75 -22.67 -28.21
N GLU A 88 -24.07 -23.14 -27.01
CA GLU A 88 -23.71 -22.41 -25.80
C GLU A 88 -22.30 -21.91 -26.05
N ASN A 89 -22.20 -20.65 -26.46
CA ASN A 89 -20.95 -19.93 -26.45
C ASN A 89 -20.69 -19.71 -24.97
N SER A 90 -20.13 -20.72 -24.31
CA SER A 90 -19.35 -20.55 -23.11
C SER A 90 -18.25 -19.57 -23.49
N THR A 91 -18.52 -18.28 -23.35
CA THR A 91 -17.48 -17.29 -23.16
C THR A 91 -16.71 -17.78 -21.95
N GLU A 92 -15.55 -18.39 -22.19
CA GLU A 92 -14.50 -18.43 -21.19
C GLU A 92 -14.45 -17.03 -20.58
N ASP A 93 -14.70 -16.93 -19.28
CA ASP A 93 -14.51 -15.72 -18.48
C ASP A 93 -13.03 -15.37 -18.53
N SER A 94 -12.57 -14.81 -19.65
CA SER A 94 -11.24 -14.24 -19.76
C SER A 94 -11.30 -12.84 -19.17
N VAL A 95 -10.44 -12.61 -18.19
CA VAL A 95 -10.29 -11.28 -17.58
C VAL A 95 -9.89 -10.30 -18.70
N PRO A 96 -10.64 -9.20 -18.91
CA PRO A 96 -10.32 -8.24 -19.95
C PRO A 96 -8.99 -7.56 -19.64
N GLU A 97 -8.09 -7.55 -20.62
CA GLU A 97 -6.80 -6.87 -20.52
C GLU A 97 -7.00 -5.37 -20.23
N LEU A 98 -6.22 -4.83 -19.31
CA LEU A 98 -6.28 -3.44 -18.88
C LEU A 98 -5.21 -2.62 -19.61
N SER A 99 -5.62 -1.65 -20.44
CA SER A 99 -4.69 -0.71 -21.05
C SER A 99 -4.39 0.49 -20.13
N GLU A 100 -3.24 1.14 -20.31
CA GLU A 100 -2.87 2.39 -19.63
C GLU A 100 -3.99 3.46 -19.67
N ARG A 101 -4.64 3.60 -20.82
CA ARG A 101 -5.78 4.52 -21.00
C ARG A 101 -6.97 4.15 -20.11
N GLN A 102 -7.25 2.86 -19.96
CA GLN A 102 -8.34 2.39 -19.10
C GLN A 102 -7.96 2.55 -17.62
N ALA A 103 -6.72 2.23 -17.25
CA ALA A 103 -6.20 2.44 -15.90
C ALA A 103 -6.30 3.91 -15.47
N ALA A 104 -5.82 4.84 -16.31
CA ALA A 104 -5.95 6.28 -16.06
C ALA A 104 -7.41 6.74 -15.94
N ALA A 105 -8.32 6.18 -16.74
CA ALA A 105 -9.74 6.48 -16.65
C ALA A 105 -10.34 6.05 -15.30
N PHE A 106 -9.98 4.88 -14.79
CA PHE A 106 -10.44 4.41 -13.47
C PHE A 106 -9.91 5.27 -12.32
N LEU A 107 -8.63 5.66 -12.37
CA LEU A 107 -8.03 6.53 -11.35
C LEU A 107 -8.67 7.93 -11.32
N ASN A 108 -9.02 8.47 -12.50
CA ASN A 108 -9.75 9.75 -12.60
C ASN A 108 -11.23 9.63 -12.16
N GLU A 109 -11.87 8.48 -12.40
CA GLU A 109 -13.27 8.23 -12.01
C GLU A 109 -13.42 8.17 -10.49
N TRP A 110 -12.44 7.58 -9.81
CA TRP A 110 -12.31 7.63 -8.35
C TRP A 110 -12.19 9.08 -7.83
N GLU A 111 -11.27 9.89 -8.38
CA GLU A 111 -11.13 11.31 -8.03
C GLU A 111 -12.45 12.07 -8.20
N THR A 112 -13.13 11.84 -9.33
CA THR A 112 -14.42 12.48 -9.63
C THR A 112 -15.47 12.10 -8.60
N SER A 113 -15.53 10.82 -8.20
CA SER A 113 -16.48 10.32 -7.21
C SER A 113 -16.29 11.02 -5.87
N PHE A 114 -15.05 11.18 -5.41
CA PHE A 114 -14.75 11.88 -4.17
C PHE A 114 -15.06 13.39 -4.25
N LEU A 115 -14.57 14.07 -5.29
CA LEU A 115 -14.77 15.51 -5.45
C LEU A 115 -16.25 15.86 -5.56
N SER A 116 -17.07 14.98 -6.15
CA SER A 116 -18.53 15.20 -6.22
C SER A 116 -19.18 15.34 -4.85
N LEU A 117 -18.74 14.58 -3.84
CA LEU A 117 -19.27 14.67 -2.48
C LEU A 117 -18.76 15.91 -1.75
N VAL A 118 -17.49 16.26 -1.97
CA VAL A 118 -16.88 17.45 -1.33
C VAL A 118 -17.46 18.74 -1.91
N ASP A 119 -17.70 18.80 -3.23
CA ASP A 119 -18.31 19.95 -3.90
C ASP A 119 -19.81 20.10 -3.59
N GLU A 120 -20.48 19.01 -3.21
CA GLU A 120 -21.86 19.05 -2.73
C GLU A 120 -21.97 19.69 -1.35
N ALA A 121 -20.93 19.54 -0.51
CA ALA A 121 -20.96 19.93 0.88
C ALA A 121 -21.30 21.42 1.05
N ASP A 122 -22.24 21.70 1.94
CA ASP A 122 -22.67 23.07 2.23
C ASP A 122 -21.63 23.86 3.06
N SER A 123 -21.98 25.08 3.48
CA SER A 123 -21.07 25.91 4.28
C SER A 123 -20.70 25.31 5.65
N ASP A 124 -21.49 24.36 6.15
CA ASP A 124 -21.27 23.65 7.40
C ASP A 124 -20.61 22.27 7.18
N GLN A 125 -20.15 21.99 5.95
CA GLN A 125 -19.56 20.73 5.48
C GLN A 125 -20.53 19.55 5.41
N LYS A 126 -21.84 19.81 5.44
CA LYS A 126 -22.87 18.78 5.37
C LYS A 126 -23.12 18.37 3.93
N ILE A 127 -23.22 17.07 3.68
CA ILE A 127 -23.71 16.52 2.40
C ILE A 127 -25.19 16.12 2.54
N ASP A 128 -25.99 16.39 1.51
CA ASP A 128 -27.45 16.20 1.53
C ASP A 128 -27.86 14.89 0.82
N SER A 129 -26.99 14.32 -0.01
CA SER A 129 -27.26 13.10 -0.79
C SER A 129 -27.29 11.82 0.05
N TYR A 130 -26.71 11.84 1.25
CA TYR A 130 -26.55 10.65 2.10
C TYR A 130 -26.85 10.94 3.57
N GLU A 131 -27.56 10.02 4.23
CA GLU A 131 -27.95 10.14 5.63
C GLU A 131 -26.93 9.46 6.56
N THR A 132 -26.16 8.49 6.05
CA THR A 132 -25.14 7.77 6.83
C THR A 132 -23.84 7.58 6.05
N THR A 133 -22.71 7.55 6.76
CA THR A 133 -21.40 7.20 6.16
C THR A 133 -21.41 5.82 5.50
N GLY A 134 -22.24 4.88 5.94
CA GLY A 134 -22.39 3.58 5.26
C GLY A 134 -22.94 3.69 3.84
N GLU A 135 -23.78 4.69 3.55
CA GLU A 135 -24.26 4.95 2.19
C GLU A 135 -23.17 5.62 1.33
N VAL A 136 -22.34 6.48 1.94
CA VAL A 136 -21.15 7.06 1.30
C VAL A 136 -20.15 5.96 0.93
N GLN A 137 -19.91 5.00 1.83
CA GLN A 137 -19.06 3.85 1.53
C GLN A 137 -19.59 3.05 0.35
N GLN A 138 -20.89 2.73 0.33
CA GLN A 138 -21.51 2.00 -0.79
C GLN A 138 -21.39 2.74 -2.12
N TYR A 139 -21.47 4.08 -2.10
CA TYR A 139 -21.22 4.88 -3.28
C TYR A 139 -19.77 4.77 -3.77
N PHE A 140 -18.80 4.77 -2.87
CA PHE A 140 -17.40 4.57 -3.23
C PHE A 140 -17.11 3.15 -3.77
N GLU A 141 -17.79 2.13 -3.26
CA GLU A 141 -17.70 0.74 -3.75
C GLU A 141 -18.07 0.58 -5.24
N GLU A 142 -18.70 1.58 -5.87
CA GLU A 142 -18.94 1.58 -7.32
C GLU A 142 -17.65 1.74 -8.14
N THR A 143 -16.58 2.30 -7.56
CA THR A 143 -15.31 2.64 -8.26
C THR A 143 -14.07 2.05 -7.60
N MET A 144 -14.17 1.57 -6.36
CA MET A 144 -13.05 1.03 -5.59
C MET A 144 -13.44 -0.22 -4.79
N SER A 145 -12.45 -0.89 -4.20
CA SER A 145 -12.68 -2.05 -3.33
C SER A 145 -13.45 -1.66 -2.07
N GLN A 146 -14.13 -2.62 -1.46
CA GLN A 146 -14.81 -2.44 -0.16
C GLN A 146 -13.86 -1.91 0.92
N GLU A 147 -12.63 -2.42 0.96
CA GLU A 147 -11.63 -2.04 1.96
C GLU A 147 -11.18 -0.58 1.75
N LEU A 148 -10.88 -0.18 0.51
CA LEU A 148 -10.51 1.20 0.20
C LEU A 148 -11.69 2.16 0.41
N ALA A 149 -12.91 1.75 0.05
CA ALA A 149 -14.11 2.54 0.28
C ALA A 149 -14.36 2.79 1.76
N ALA A 150 -14.18 1.78 2.61
CA ALA A 150 -14.31 1.91 4.06
C ALA A 150 -13.25 2.87 4.62
N TRP A 151 -11.99 2.69 4.25
CA TRP A 151 -10.90 3.58 4.68
C TRP A 151 -11.14 5.03 4.24
N MET A 152 -11.48 5.25 2.97
CA MET A 152 -11.78 6.58 2.42
C MET A 152 -12.95 7.25 3.15
N THR A 153 -14.00 6.48 3.44
CA THR A 153 -15.17 6.98 4.15
C THR A 153 -14.80 7.41 5.55
N ASP A 154 -14.15 6.55 6.32
CA ASP A 154 -13.75 6.84 7.71
C ASP A 154 -12.73 7.98 7.80
N ALA A 155 -11.85 8.09 6.79
CA ALA A 155 -10.85 9.14 6.73
C ALA A 155 -11.46 10.53 6.48
N TYR A 156 -12.48 10.64 5.63
CA TYR A 156 -12.95 11.93 5.09
C TYR A 156 -14.37 12.30 5.46
N PHE A 157 -15.16 11.39 6.04
CA PHE A 157 -16.56 11.62 6.36
C PHE A 157 -16.88 11.18 7.77
N THR A 158 -17.81 11.88 8.42
CA THR A 158 -18.28 11.54 9.76
C THR A 158 -19.79 11.70 9.85
N ASN A 159 -20.45 10.81 10.60
CA ASN A 159 -21.84 11.00 10.98
C ASN A 159 -21.94 12.04 12.10
N ARG A 160 -22.98 12.87 12.04
CA ARG A 160 -23.48 13.68 13.16
C ARG A 160 -24.99 13.41 13.32
N ASP A 161 -25.60 13.99 14.35
CA ASP A 161 -26.99 13.74 14.72
C ASP A 161 -28.01 14.00 13.59
N ASP A 162 -27.65 14.84 12.61
CA ASP A 162 -28.52 15.28 11.53
C ASP A 162 -28.01 14.97 10.11
N GLY A 163 -26.96 14.15 9.95
CA GLY A 163 -26.50 13.68 8.64
C GLY A 163 -24.99 13.46 8.55
N VAL A 164 -24.48 13.37 7.32
CA VAL A 164 -23.07 13.13 7.03
C VAL A 164 -22.34 14.45 6.77
N TYR A 165 -21.11 14.53 7.26
CA TYR A 165 -20.27 15.71 7.14
C TYR A 165 -18.90 15.34 6.59
N VAL A 166 -18.33 16.19 5.74
CA VAL A 166 -16.93 16.12 5.31
C VAL A 166 -16.03 16.55 6.47
N ILE A 167 -14.96 15.81 6.73
CA ILE A 167 -13.94 16.15 7.72
C ILE A 167 -13.00 17.20 7.12
N ALA A 168 -12.85 18.34 7.81
CA ALA A 168 -11.98 19.43 7.40
C ALA A 168 -10.49 19.03 7.50
N LYS A 169 -9.94 18.41 6.46
CA LYS A 169 -8.52 18.08 6.33
C LYS A 169 -8.09 18.12 4.87
N ASP A 170 -6.79 17.98 4.62
CA ASP A 170 -6.25 17.93 3.27
C ASP A 170 -6.78 16.69 2.51
N GLY A 171 -7.13 16.89 1.24
CA GLY A 171 -7.68 15.86 0.37
C GLY A 171 -6.67 14.75 0.02
N PRO A 172 -7.14 13.63 -0.57
CA PRO A 172 -6.25 12.61 -1.10
C PRO A 172 -5.29 13.17 -2.15
N THR A 173 -4.14 12.53 -2.30
CA THR A 173 -3.27 12.77 -3.44
C THR A 173 -3.85 12.09 -4.67
N TRP A 174 -4.18 12.88 -5.69
CA TRP A 174 -4.75 12.38 -6.93
C TRP A 174 -3.71 11.94 -7.95
N PHE A 175 -4.13 11.01 -8.80
CA PHE A 175 -3.43 10.66 -10.03
C PHE A 175 -3.50 11.81 -11.03
N GLU A 176 -2.39 12.17 -11.66
CA GLU A 176 -2.34 13.19 -12.71
C GLU A 176 -2.18 12.56 -14.09
N GLU A 177 -3.27 12.39 -14.84
CA GLU A 177 -3.25 11.82 -16.21
C GLU A 177 -2.28 12.55 -17.16
N SER A 178 -2.00 13.83 -16.91
CA SER A 178 -1.08 14.61 -17.74
C SER A 178 0.41 14.32 -17.50
N GLN A 179 0.74 13.65 -16.40
CA GLN A 179 2.11 13.27 -16.03
C GLN A 179 2.41 11.83 -16.47
N PRO A 180 3.69 11.49 -16.72
CA PRO A 180 4.07 10.12 -16.98
C PRO A 180 3.74 9.23 -15.77
N PHE A 181 3.38 7.98 -16.06
CA PHE A 181 3.22 6.92 -15.09
C PHE A 181 3.70 5.61 -15.71
N GLU A 182 4.07 4.66 -14.86
CA GLU A 182 4.43 3.31 -15.24
C GLU A 182 3.29 2.37 -14.87
N MET A 183 3.08 1.33 -15.68
CA MET A 183 2.04 0.34 -15.45
C MET A 183 2.63 -1.05 -15.60
N GLU A 184 2.51 -1.86 -14.55
CA GLU A 184 3.03 -3.21 -14.48
C GLU A 184 1.91 -4.22 -14.27
N LYS A 185 1.96 -5.34 -15.00
CA LYS A 185 1.04 -6.46 -14.82
C LYS A 185 1.63 -7.46 -13.83
N GLU A 186 1.06 -7.53 -12.63
CA GLU A 186 1.45 -8.57 -11.65
C GLU A 186 0.78 -9.92 -11.94
N SER A 187 -0.50 -9.88 -12.35
CA SER A 187 -1.26 -11.09 -12.68
C SER A 187 -2.37 -10.78 -13.68
N ASP A 188 -3.12 -11.79 -14.12
CA ASP A 188 -4.27 -11.59 -15.01
C ASP A 188 -5.36 -10.71 -14.38
N THR A 189 -5.43 -10.65 -13.05
CA THR A 189 -6.44 -9.91 -12.28
C THR A 189 -5.86 -8.73 -11.49
N ARG A 190 -4.58 -8.39 -11.67
CA ARG A 190 -3.93 -7.31 -10.90
C ARG A 190 -2.89 -6.55 -11.71
N PHE A 191 -2.95 -5.22 -11.63
CA PHE A 191 -1.97 -4.29 -12.18
C PHE A 191 -1.54 -3.27 -11.12
N LEU A 192 -0.30 -2.82 -11.22
CA LEU A 192 0.23 -1.68 -10.48
C LEU A 192 0.36 -0.49 -11.43
N VAL A 193 -0.03 0.69 -10.96
CA VAL A 193 0.23 1.97 -11.64
C VAL A 193 1.08 2.82 -10.72
N THR A 194 2.29 3.17 -11.15
CA THR A 194 3.23 3.96 -10.37
C THR A 194 3.39 5.34 -10.99
N GLN A 195 3.20 6.41 -10.21
CA GLN A 195 3.38 7.78 -10.66
C GLN A 195 4.24 8.57 -9.69
N GLU A 196 5.39 9.05 -10.17
CA GLU A 196 6.23 10.01 -9.45
C GLU A 196 5.48 11.34 -9.26
N ARG A 197 5.47 11.83 -8.02
CA ARG A 197 4.85 13.06 -7.56
C ARG A 197 5.88 13.85 -6.79
N ASN A 198 6.02 15.13 -7.11
CA ASN A 198 6.92 16.01 -6.39
C ASN A 198 6.25 17.36 -6.15
N ASN A 199 5.96 17.69 -4.89
CA ASN A 199 5.45 19.02 -4.53
C ASN A 199 5.83 19.40 -3.09
N GLU A 200 5.59 20.66 -2.72
CA GLU A 200 5.97 21.21 -1.40
C GLU A 200 5.22 20.56 -0.23
N LEU A 201 4.05 19.95 -0.46
CA LEU A 201 3.20 19.36 0.56
C LEU A 201 3.50 17.87 0.79
N LEU A 202 3.69 17.12 -0.30
CA LEU A 202 3.93 15.67 -0.28
C LEU A 202 5.41 15.30 -0.29
N GLY A 203 6.30 16.26 -0.56
CA GLY A 203 7.68 15.94 -0.89
C GLY A 203 7.76 15.24 -2.25
N HIS A 204 8.79 14.41 -2.41
CA HIS A 204 9.04 13.65 -3.64
C HIS A 204 8.68 12.19 -3.38
N VAL A 205 7.55 11.72 -3.90
CA VAL A 205 6.97 10.40 -3.65
C VAL A 205 6.54 9.71 -4.94
N ASN A 206 6.62 8.39 -5.02
CA ASN A 206 5.95 7.55 -6.00
C ASN A 206 4.60 7.14 -5.41
N MET A 207 3.51 7.53 -6.07
CA MET A 207 2.18 7.00 -5.77
C MET A 207 2.00 5.68 -6.49
N ILE A 208 1.57 4.63 -5.78
CA ILE A 208 1.34 3.30 -6.34
C ILE A 208 -0.13 2.96 -6.18
N TYR A 209 -0.80 2.68 -7.30
CA TYR A 209 -2.21 2.33 -7.32
C TYR A 209 -2.38 0.87 -7.72
N HIS A 210 -2.98 0.08 -6.84
CA HIS A 210 -3.25 -1.33 -7.08
C HIS A 210 -4.62 -1.47 -7.73
N LEU A 211 -4.64 -1.88 -9.00
CA LEU A 211 -5.87 -2.13 -9.75
C LEU A 211 -6.17 -3.62 -9.75
N VAL A 212 -7.38 -4.01 -9.33
CA VAL A 212 -7.81 -5.41 -9.23
C VAL A 212 -9.08 -5.63 -10.03
N TYR A 213 -9.16 -6.76 -10.73
CA TYR A 213 -10.38 -7.21 -11.39
C TYR A 213 -11.25 -8.03 -10.44
N GLN A 214 -12.41 -7.49 -10.06
CA GLN A 214 -13.38 -8.16 -9.21
C GLN A 214 -14.80 -7.82 -9.65
N ASP A 215 -15.73 -8.76 -9.44
CA ASP A 215 -17.16 -8.60 -9.78
C ASP A 215 -17.44 -8.12 -11.21
N GLY A 216 -16.59 -8.53 -12.15
CA GLY A 216 -16.73 -8.22 -13.57
C GLY A 216 -16.13 -6.88 -14.02
N GLN A 217 -15.49 -6.12 -13.11
CA GLN A 217 -14.91 -4.80 -13.38
C GLN A 217 -13.54 -4.61 -12.73
N TRP A 218 -12.74 -3.69 -13.27
CA TRP A 218 -11.50 -3.23 -12.66
C TRP A 218 -11.81 -2.12 -11.67
N VAL A 219 -11.22 -2.18 -10.48
CA VAL A 219 -11.38 -1.16 -9.43
C VAL A 219 -10.04 -0.80 -8.81
N VAL A 220 -9.97 0.36 -8.17
CA VAL A 220 -8.83 0.70 -7.30
C VAL A 220 -8.98 -0.08 -6.00
N HIS A 221 -8.00 -0.92 -5.70
CA HIS A 221 -8.02 -1.77 -4.51
C HIS A 221 -7.29 -1.14 -3.34
N GLU A 222 -6.15 -0.50 -3.61
CA GLU A 222 -5.25 0.04 -2.61
C GLU A 222 -4.41 1.16 -3.24
N ILE A 223 -3.99 2.11 -2.41
CA ILE A 223 -3.17 3.26 -2.81
C ILE A 223 -2.06 3.42 -1.79
N GLU A 224 -0.84 3.35 -2.26
CA GLU A 224 0.37 3.51 -1.45
C GLU A 224 1.16 4.74 -1.94
N SER A 225 2.04 5.24 -1.08
CA SER A 225 3.00 6.27 -1.45
C SER A 225 4.36 5.92 -0.88
N GLU A 226 5.39 5.90 -1.72
CA GLU A 226 6.78 5.67 -1.34
C GLU A 226 7.62 6.92 -1.63
N GLU A 227 8.71 7.23 -0.94
CA GLU A 227 9.53 8.40 -1.33
C GLU A 227 10.36 8.14 -2.61
N ALA A 228 10.25 9.00 -3.61
CA ALA A 228 10.92 8.86 -4.92
C ALA A 228 12.42 9.24 -4.89
N ASN A 229 12.93 9.78 -3.78
CA ASN A 229 14.37 9.95 -3.53
C ASN A 229 14.96 8.88 -2.59
N SER A 230 14.35 7.70 -2.51
CA SER A 230 14.91 6.48 -1.90
C SER A 230 16.05 5.84 -2.71
N SER A 231 16.73 6.60 -3.58
CA SER A 231 18.00 6.15 -4.19
C SER A 231 19.13 5.98 -3.16
N ASN A 232 18.90 6.29 -1.87
CA ASN A 232 19.84 5.97 -0.80
C ASN A 232 19.24 5.99 0.63
N ARG A 233 18.13 5.27 0.88
CA ARG A 233 17.74 4.82 2.23
C ARG A 233 17.00 3.49 2.10
N GLY A 234 17.64 2.43 2.59
CA GLY A 234 17.09 1.08 2.83
C GLY A 234 16.02 0.58 1.89
N ALA A 235 16.41 0.00 0.76
CA ALA A 235 15.57 -0.91 0.02
C ALA A 235 14.87 -1.88 0.99
N ASN A 236 13.60 -2.21 0.74
CA ASN A 236 13.09 -3.51 1.16
C ASN A 236 14.04 -4.54 0.54
N VAL A 237 15.06 -5.00 1.27
CA VAL A 237 16.10 -5.90 0.75
C VAL A 237 15.53 -7.32 0.84
N ILE A 238 14.46 -7.53 0.10
CA ILE A 238 14.16 -8.83 -0.47
C ILE A 238 14.86 -8.80 -1.84
N PRO A 239 16.02 -9.46 -2.01
CA PRO A 239 16.64 -9.62 -3.32
C PRO A 239 15.59 -9.96 -4.40
N ASP A 240 15.68 -9.32 -5.57
CA ASP A 240 14.79 -9.53 -6.74
C ASP A 240 14.54 -11.02 -7.05
N GLU A 241 15.47 -11.90 -6.66
CA GLU A 241 15.24 -13.33 -6.50
C GLU A 241 15.84 -13.85 -5.19
N LEU A 242 15.00 -14.11 -4.18
CA LEU A 242 15.41 -14.92 -3.04
C LEU A 242 15.70 -16.35 -3.50
N SER A 243 16.82 -16.91 -3.04
CA SER A 243 17.03 -18.36 -3.21
C SER A 243 15.93 -19.13 -2.47
N GLY A 244 15.59 -20.33 -2.95
CA GLY A 244 14.57 -21.18 -2.30
C GLY A 244 14.73 -21.31 -0.77
N PRO A 245 15.96 -21.51 -0.23
CA PRO A 245 16.21 -21.51 1.20
C PRO A 245 15.93 -20.16 1.88
N GLN A 246 16.31 -19.03 1.26
CA GLN A 246 16.03 -17.70 1.82
C GLN A 246 14.54 -17.38 1.83
N GLN A 247 13.79 -17.74 0.78
CA GLN A 247 12.33 -17.60 0.77
C GLN A 247 11.66 -18.48 1.84
N ALA A 248 12.14 -19.71 2.02
CA ALA A 248 11.62 -20.59 3.06
C ALA A 248 11.91 -20.06 4.48
N ALA A 249 13.09 -19.45 4.68
CA ALA A 249 13.42 -18.77 5.92
C ALA A 249 12.54 -17.54 6.15
N LEU A 250 12.31 -16.68 5.14
CA LEU A 250 11.41 -15.54 5.24
C LEU A 250 9.99 -15.96 5.63
N ASN A 251 9.39 -16.93 4.93
CA ASN A 251 8.05 -17.42 5.25
C ASN A 251 7.94 -17.96 6.69
N GLN A 252 9.00 -18.62 7.17
CA GLN A 252 9.07 -19.11 8.54
C GLN A 252 9.20 -17.97 9.54
N ALA A 253 10.04 -16.98 9.25
CA ALA A 253 10.23 -15.78 10.07
C ALA A 253 8.93 -14.97 10.17
N ASP A 254 8.18 -14.80 9.08
CA ASP A 254 6.90 -14.09 9.09
C ASP A 254 5.91 -14.80 10.00
N THR A 255 5.88 -16.13 9.92
CA THR A 255 5.01 -16.92 10.80
C THR A 255 5.40 -16.78 12.27
N ILE A 256 6.70 -16.68 12.58
CA ILE A 256 7.19 -16.46 13.94
C ILE A 256 6.86 -15.05 14.43
N LEU A 257 7.05 -14.03 13.59
CA LEU A 257 6.71 -12.64 13.89
C LEU A 257 5.22 -12.51 14.21
N GLN A 258 4.35 -13.10 13.39
CA GLN A 258 2.90 -13.12 13.64
C GLN A 258 2.55 -13.82 14.96
N GLN A 259 3.26 -14.89 15.32
CA GLN A 259 3.08 -15.57 16.62
C GLN A 259 3.56 -14.73 17.80
N LEU A 260 4.62 -13.94 17.62
CA LEU A 260 5.08 -12.97 18.61
C LEU A 260 4.05 -11.84 18.78
N LEU A 261 3.53 -11.27 17.69
CA LEU A 261 2.57 -10.17 17.71
C LEU A 261 1.20 -10.59 18.27
N SER A 262 0.75 -11.80 17.96
CA SER A 262 -0.48 -12.37 18.53
C SER A 262 -0.28 -13.01 19.92
N GLN A 263 0.94 -12.95 20.47
CA GLN A 263 1.33 -13.55 21.74
C GLN A 263 1.01 -15.06 21.84
N ASP A 264 1.04 -15.78 20.72
CA ASP A 264 0.77 -17.22 20.63
C ASP A 264 2.02 -18.06 20.97
N ALA A 265 2.39 -18.03 22.25
CA ALA A 265 3.56 -18.71 22.81
C ALA A 265 3.56 -20.23 22.58
N GLU A 266 2.39 -20.89 22.59
CA GLU A 266 2.29 -22.33 22.34
C GLU A 266 2.70 -22.69 20.91
N ARG A 267 2.25 -21.91 19.93
CA ARG A 267 2.66 -22.13 18.54
C ARG A 267 4.09 -21.70 18.28
N LEU A 268 4.56 -20.61 18.89
CA LEU A 268 5.97 -20.21 18.82
C LEU A 268 6.88 -21.33 19.32
N ALA A 269 6.57 -21.91 20.48
CA ALA A 269 7.30 -23.03 21.06
C ALA A 269 7.42 -24.23 20.12
N SER A 270 6.43 -24.47 19.26
CA SER A 270 6.48 -25.56 18.29
C SER A 270 7.61 -25.41 17.25
N ARG A 271 8.09 -24.19 17.02
CA ARG A 271 9.12 -23.80 16.04
C ARG A 271 10.51 -23.62 16.63
N VAL A 272 10.66 -23.72 17.95
CA VAL A 272 11.95 -23.61 18.65
C VAL A 272 12.82 -24.83 18.34
N HIS A 273 14.10 -24.60 18.10
CA HIS A 273 15.05 -25.68 17.81
C HIS A 273 15.16 -26.63 19.02
N PRO A 274 14.90 -27.94 18.85
CA PRO A 274 14.72 -28.87 19.97
C PRO A 274 15.99 -29.07 20.83
N ASP A 275 17.18 -28.93 20.23
CA ASP A 275 18.45 -29.12 20.94
C ASP A 275 19.16 -27.81 21.34
N LYS A 276 18.76 -26.67 20.76
CA LYS A 276 19.45 -25.38 20.94
C LYS A 276 18.65 -24.39 21.78
N GLY A 277 17.33 -24.61 21.92
CA GLY A 277 16.43 -23.65 22.53
C GLY A 277 16.27 -22.38 21.69
N LEU A 278 15.71 -21.35 22.32
CA LEU A 278 15.53 -20.03 21.75
C LEU A 278 16.31 -19.01 22.58
N LEU A 279 17.38 -18.46 21.98
CA LEU A 279 18.19 -17.39 22.56
C LEU A 279 17.49 -16.04 22.39
N PHE A 280 17.53 -15.20 23.42
CA PHE A 280 17.09 -13.82 23.36
C PHE A 280 18.26 -12.88 23.60
N SER A 281 18.36 -11.85 22.77
CA SER A 281 19.36 -10.80 22.94
C SER A 281 18.70 -9.42 22.73
N PRO A 282 18.82 -8.49 23.70
CA PRO A 282 18.27 -7.14 23.58
C PRO A 282 18.97 -6.30 22.52
N TYR A 283 20.17 -6.73 22.09
CA TYR A 283 20.98 -6.02 21.11
C TYR A 283 21.65 -6.96 20.10
N VAL A 284 22.08 -6.39 18.97
CA VAL A 284 22.73 -7.11 17.85
C VAL A 284 24.13 -7.65 18.17
N HIS A 285 24.73 -7.24 19.29
CA HIS A 285 25.93 -7.84 19.84
C HIS A 285 25.57 -8.83 20.96
N ILE A 286 25.54 -10.10 20.62
CA ILE A 286 25.15 -11.20 21.50
C ILE A 286 26.30 -11.53 22.45
N GLU A 287 26.02 -11.46 23.76
CA GLU A 287 26.89 -11.97 24.83
C GLU A 287 26.50 -13.42 25.18
N GLU A 288 27.01 -14.42 24.43
CA GLU A 288 26.60 -15.83 24.55
C GLU A 288 26.63 -16.39 25.98
N GLU A 289 27.60 -15.98 26.80
CA GLU A 289 27.74 -16.47 28.18
C GLU A 289 26.63 -15.98 29.13
N ARG A 290 25.91 -14.92 28.75
CA ARG A 290 24.88 -14.26 29.57
C ARG A 290 23.51 -14.26 28.90
N ALA A 291 23.44 -14.60 27.61
CA ALA A 291 22.19 -14.63 26.87
C ALA A 291 21.21 -15.64 27.49
N VAL A 292 19.96 -15.23 27.60
CA VAL A 292 18.89 -16.11 28.08
C VAL A 292 18.50 -17.04 26.94
N VAL A 293 18.60 -18.35 27.20
CA VAL A 293 18.15 -19.39 26.27
C VAL A 293 16.99 -20.14 26.92
N LEU A 294 15.83 -20.13 26.25
CA LEU A 294 14.63 -20.80 26.72
C LEU A 294 14.35 -22.06 25.90
N GLU A 295 14.12 -23.17 26.61
CA GLU A 295 13.67 -24.41 25.99
C GLU A 295 12.22 -24.32 25.51
N LYS A 296 11.83 -25.23 24.63
CA LYS A 296 10.47 -25.29 24.05
C LYS A 296 9.34 -25.17 25.09
N ASN A 297 9.45 -25.87 26.22
CA ASN A 297 8.45 -25.80 27.28
C ASN A 297 8.46 -24.47 28.04
N GLN A 298 9.58 -23.77 28.10
CA GLN A 298 9.67 -22.44 28.70
C GLN A 298 9.08 -21.39 27.75
N VAL A 299 9.39 -21.47 26.45
CA VAL A 299 8.79 -20.61 25.42
C VAL A 299 7.27 -20.77 25.37
N ALA A 300 6.74 -21.99 25.56
CA ALA A 300 5.29 -22.21 25.59
C ALA A 300 4.57 -21.45 26.71
N ASN A 301 5.30 -21.08 27.78
CA ASN A 301 4.79 -20.34 28.92
C ASN A 301 5.28 -18.88 28.95
N PHE A 302 5.93 -18.39 27.89
CA PHE A 302 6.66 -17.11 27.87
C PHE A 302 5.84 -15.93 28.42
N PHE A 303 4.62 -15.72 27.95
CA PHE A 303 3.76 -14.61 28.40
C PHE A 303 3.09 -14.82 29.77
N THR A 304 3.26 -16.00 30.38
CA THR A 304 2.67 -16.36 31.68
C THR A 304 3.72 -16.66 32.75
N ASP A 305 4.99 -16.62 32.39
CA ASP A 305 6.10 -16.86 33.31
C ASP A 305 6.39 -15.59 34.11
N ASP A 306 6.17 -15.66 35.42
CA ASP A 306 6.43 -14.56 36.36
C ASP A 306 7.86 -14.56 36.92
N ASN A 307 8.73 -15.49 36.48
CA ASN A 307 10.13 -15.49 36.89
C ASN A 307 10.89 -14.31 36.26
N VAL A 308 11.75 -13.68 37.05
CA VAL A 308 12.63 -12.62 36.59
C VAL A 308 13.94 -13.23 36.08
N TYR A 309 14.32 -12.84 34.87
CA TYR A 309 15.58 -13.23 34.24
C TYR A 309 16.47 -11.99 34.05
N GLU A 310 17.77 -12.21 33.99
CA GLU A 310 18.75 -11.21 33.59
C GLU A 310 18.99 -11.36 32.07
N TRP A 311 18.39 -10.47 31.27
CA TRP A 311 18.40 -10.55 29.81
C TRP A 311 19.64 -9.92 29.16
N GLY A 312 20.44 -9.22 29.95
CA GLY A 312 21.60 -8.48 29.49
C GLY A 312 21.88 -7.26 30.35
N VAL A 313 22.49 -6.25 29.74
CA VAL A 313 22.86 -4.99 30.40
C VAL A 313 22.50 -3.84 29.48
N TYR A 314 21.80 -2.82 29.99
CA TYR A 314 21.46 -1.63 29.21
C TYR A 314 22.71 -0.94 28.69
N ASP A 315 22.74 -0.70 27.38
CA ASP A 315 23.77 0.10 26.76
C ASP A 315 23.74 1.55 27.31
N GLY A 316 24.91 2.13 27.56
CA GLY A 316 25.06 3.43 28.21
C GLY A 316 25.01 3.41 29.75
N SER A 317 23.96 2.84 30.38
CA SER A 317 23.83 2.87 31.84
C SER A 317 24.65 1.78 32.55
N GLY A 318 24.82 0.62 31.91
CA GLY A 318 25.52 -0.52 32.50
C GLY A 318 24.72 -1.28 33.57
N HIS A 319 23.44 -0.96 33.78
CA HIS A 319 22.57 -1.72 34.69
C HIS A 319 22.07 -3.01 34.05
N SER A 320 21.87 -4.04 34.87
CA SER A 320 21.29 -5.31 34.43
C SER A 320 19.84 -5.13 33.98
N ILE A 321 19.45 -5.83 32.91
CA ILE A 321 18.08 -5.88 32.40
C ILE A 321 17.37 -7.03 33.10
N GLU A 322 16.76 -6.74 34.25
CA GLU A 322 16.03 -7.71 35.06
C GLU A 322 14.52 -7.61 34.78
N ALA A 323 13.96 -8.58 34.04
CA ALA A 323 12.55 -8.55 33.62
C ALA A 323 11.93 -9.94 33.57
N THR A 324 10.59 -10.03 33.70
CA THR A 324 9.85 -11.22 33.28
C THR A 324 9.85 -11.31 31.75
N PRO A 325 9.63 -12.47 31.13
CA PRO A 325 9.64 -12.56 29.67
C PRO A 325 8.58 -11.69 28.99
N ALA A 326 7.40 -11.54 29.59
CA ALA A 326 6.38 -10.60 29.10
C ALA A 326 6.86 -9.14 29.13
N ALA A 327 7.50 -8.70 30.23
CA ALA A 327 8.02 -7.34 30.32
C ALA A 327 9.19 -7.11 29.34
N TYR A 328 10.07 -8.11 29.17
CA TYR A 328 11.13 -8.07 28.16
C TYR A 328 10.57 -7.95 26.75
N TYR A 329 9.50 -8.69 26.42
CA TYR A 329 8.84 -8.59 25.12
C TYR A 329 8.30 -7.18 24.87
N GLU A 330 7.56 -6.60 25.82
CA GLU A 330 6.99 -5.26 25.67
C GLU A 330 8.07 -4.20 25.45
N GLU A 331 9.20 -4.33 26.14
CA GLU A 331 10.29 -3.36 26.05
C GLU A 331 11.14 -3.53 24.77
N PHE A 332 11.62 -4.74 24.50
CA PHE A 332 12.64 -4.95 23.47
C PHE A 332 12.06 -5.46 22.15
N ILE A 333 11.03 -6.30 22.17
CA ILE A 333 10.53 -6.98 20.96
C ILE A 333 9.34 -6.23 20.35
N TYR A 334 8.37 -5.80 21.14
CA TYR A 334 7.12 -5.23 20.64
C TYR A 334 7.32 -3.85 20.01
N HIS A 335 6.61 -3.65 18.90
CA HIS A 335 6.35 -2.37 18.25
C HIS A 335 5.01 -2.51 17.49
N PRO A 336 4.11 -1.51 17.51
CA PRO A 336 2.84 -1.58 16.78
C PRO A 336 3.05 -1.81 15.27
N ASP A 337 4.04 -1.17 14.67
CA ASP A 337 4.27 -1.24 13.21
C ASP A 337 5.06 -2.48 12.77
N LEU A 338 5.45 -3.38 13.68
CA LEU A 338 6.05 -4.66 13.28
C LEU A 338 5.09 -5.57 12.50
N SER A 339 3.77 -5.31 12.54
CA SER A 339 2.84 -6.00 11.64
C SER A 339 2.98 -5.56 10.17
N SER A 340 3.58 -4.39 9.93
CA SER A 340 3.85 -3.82 8.61
C SER A 340 5.16 -3.01 8.66
N PRO A 341 6.32 -3.68 8.82
CA PRO A 341 7.60 -3.00 9.02
C PRO A 341 8.08 -2.28 7.76
N ASP A 342 8.77 -1.15 7.93
CA ASP A 342 9.26 -0.31 6.83
C ASP A 342 10.31 -1.02 5.95
N GLU A 343 11.10 -1.92 6.52
CA GLU A 343 12.12 -2.65 5.78
C GLU A 343 12.28 -4.09 6.28
N ILE A 344 12.27 -5.05 5.34
CA ILE A 344 12.63 -6.44 5.61
C ILE A 344 13.96 -6.75 4.92
N VAL A 345 14.95 -7.25 5.68
CA VAL A 345 16.26 -7.63 5.15
C VAL A 345 16.48 -9.13 5.34
N VAL A 346 16.71 -9.85 4.24
CA VAL A 346 16.92 -11.31 4.27
C VAL A 346 18.38 -11.65 3.99
N GLY A 347 19.02 -12.34 4.94
CA GLY A 347 20.32 -12.98 4.74
C GLY A 347 21.52 -12.04 4.72
N GLU A 348 21.36 -10.74 4.49
CA GLU A 348 22.39 -9.71 4.68
C GLU A 348 22.22 -9.00 6.04
N THR A 349 23.31 -8.50 6.64
CA THR A 349 23.21 -7.70 7.89
C THR A 349 23.43 -6.27 7.49
N LYS A 350 22.44 -5.43 7.73
CA LYS A 350 22.56 -4.00 7.61
C LYS A 350 23.05 -3.43 8.94
N GLN A 351 24.13 -2.67 8.91
CA GLN A 351 24.60 -1.98 10.11
C GLN A 351 23.62 -0.85 10.44
N ARG A 352 23.01 -0.91 11.63
CA ARG A 352 22.16 0.15 12.19
C ARG A 352 22.67 0.59 13.54
N GLY A 353 22.46 1.85 13.87
CA GLY A 353 22.96 2.44 15.11
C GLY A 353 24.48 2.34 15.24
N ASN A 354 24.92 2.40 16.49
CA ASN A 354 26.33 2.38 16.91
C ASN A 354 26.86 0.97 17.23
N MET A 355 25.99 0.00 17.51
CA MET A 355 26.39 -1.34 17.93
C MET A 355 26.71 -2.26 16.75
N GLN A 356 27.92 -2.81 16.72
CA GLN A 356 28.34 -3.76 15.68
C GLN A 356 27.69 -5.12 15.90
N SER A 357 26.94 -5.60 14.90
CA SER A 357 26.32 -6.93 14.93
C SER A 357 27.37 -8.05 14.89
N ASN A 358 27.20 -9.07 15.73
CA ASN A 358 27.96 -10.33 15.71
C ASN A 358 27.07 -11.56 15.43
N ILE A 359 25.83 -11.37 14.95
CA ILE A 359 24.86 -12.47 14.75
C ILE A 359 25.44 -13.59 13.87
N ARG A 360 26.15 -13.26 12.79
CA ARG A 360 26.80 -14.26 11.91
C ARG A 360 28.04 -14.91 12.52
N GLU A 361 28.64 -14.31 13.54
CA GLU A 361 29.76 -14.93 14.25
C GLU A 361 29.25 -16.02 15.20
N VAL A 362 28.13 -15.74 15.88
CA VAL A 362 27.46 -16.68 16.79
C VAL A 362 26.68 -17.76 16.03
N PHE A 363 26.01 -17.38 14.94
CA PHE A 363 25.17 -18.26 14.11
C PHE A 363 25.65 -18.26 12.64
N PRO A 364 26.80 -18.90 12.33
CA PRO A 364 27.42 -18.82 11.01
C PRO A 364 26.62 -19.47 9.88
N GLU A 365 25.77 -20.45 10.21
CA GLU A 365 24.97 -21.22 9.24
C GLU A 365 23.49 -20.80 9.24
N ALA A 366 23.12 -19.78 10.02
CA ALA A 366 21.73 -19.36 10.13
C ALA A 366 21.31 -18.44 8.98
N ALA A 367 20.04 -18.57 8.58
CA ALA A 367 19.35 -17.51 7.88
C ALA A 367 18.88 -16.47 8.90
N VAL A 368 19.04 -15.19 8.56
CA VAL A 368 18.61 -14.07 9.41
C VAL A 368 17.62 -13.25 8.61
N VAL A 369 16.48 -12.94 9.22
CA VAL A 369 15.47 -12.04 8.66
C VAL A 369 15.30 -10.88 9.64
N GLU A 370 15.65 -9.68 9.21
CA GLU A 370 15.44 -8.45 9.97
C GLU A 370 14.11 -7.82 9.56
N TYR A 371 13.30 -7.45 10.55
CA TYR A 371 12.14 -6.58 10.40
C TYR A 371 12.48 -5.25 11.07
N HIS A 372 12.56 -4.19 10.29
CA HIS A 372 12.94 -2.86 10.75
C HIS A 372 11.76 -1.91 10.64
N VAL A 373 11.52 -1.19 11.72
CA VAL A 373 10.61 -0.05 11.78
C VAL A 373 11.46 1.21 11.93
N GLU A 374 11.31 2.14 11.00
CA GLU A 374 11.94 3.45 11.02
C GLU A 374 11.30 4.36 12.07
N SER A 375 11.98 5.46 12.38
CA SER A 375 11.44 6.50 13.26
C SER A 375 10.45 7.37 12.49
N GLU A 376 9.35 7.79 13.12
CA GLU A 376 8.39 8.74 12.53
C GLU A 376 9.05 10.09 12.20
N GLU A 377 10.03 10.52 13.00
CA GLU A 377 10.80 11.75 12.74
C GLU A 377 12.04 11.44 11.87
N GLU A 378 12.32 12.29 10.88
CA GLU A 378 13.53 12.13 10.06
C GLU A 378 14.80 12.24 10.93
N GLY A 379 15.52 11.11 11.08
CA GLY A 379 16.70 11.02 11.94
C GLY A 379 16.39 10.87 13.43
N GLY A 380 15.14 10.53 13.78
CA GLY A 380 14.77 10.15 15.13
C GLY A 380 15.42 8.83 15.57
N MET A 381 15.31 8.59 16.87
CA MET A 381 16.08 7.61 17.62
C MET A 381 15.17 6.49 18.17
N ASP A 382 13.91 6.48 17.80
CA ASP A 382 12.88 5.53 18.23
C ASP A 382 12.65 4.41 17.20
N TRP A 383 13.51 4.30 16.19
CA TRP A 383 13.52 3.14 15.29
C TRP A 383 13.83 1.85 16.05
N LYS A 384 13.28 0.73 15.57
CA LYS A 384 13.47 -0.60 16.16
C LYS A 384 13.66 -1.65 15.07
N SER A 385 14.49 -2.65 15.34
CA SER A 385 14.63 -3.85 14.52
C SER A 385 14.45 -5.11 15.35
N VAL A 386 13.81 -6.12 14.75
CA VAL A 386 13.75 -7.49 15.26
C VAL A 386 14.37 -8.44 14.24
N ASN A 387 15.42 -9.15 14.63
CA ASN A 387 16.08 -10.16 13.80
C ASN A 387 15.62 -11.54 14.25
N ILE A 388 14.98 -12.28 13.34
CA ILE A 388 14.63 -13.69 13.52
C ILE A 388 15.76 -14.54 12.93
N VAL A 389 16.43 -15.29 13.79
CA VAL A 389 17.55 -16.17 13.43
C VAL A 389 17.06 -17.61 13.33
N LEU A 390 17.25 -18.20 12.16
CA LEU A 390 16.71 -19.49 11.77
C LEU A 390 17.82 -20.45 11.36
N GLU A 391 17.77 -21.68 11.86
CA GLU A 391 18.65 -22.76 11.42
C GLU A 391 17.83 -23.96 10.94
N GLN A 392 18.37 -24.68 9.97
CA GLN A 392 17.80 -25.94 9.51
C GLN A 392 18.30 -27.10 10.37
N ASP A 393 17.42 -28.06 10.65
CA ASP A 393 17.85 -29.37 11.13
C ASP A 393 18.42 -30.24 10.01
N GLU A 394 18.90 -31.43 10.36
CA GLU A 394 19.43 -32.42 9.38
C GLU A 394 18.39 -32.84 8.32
N GLN A 395 17.10 -32.59 8.56
CA GLN A 395 15.98 -32.94 7.68
C GLN A 395 15.54 -31.76 6.81
N GLY A 396 16.16 -30.59 6.97
CA GLY A 396 15.87 -29.36 6.22
C GLY A 396 14.72 -28.52 6.77
N SER A 397 14.22 -28.83 7.98
CA SER A 397 13.16 -28.07 8.64
C SER A 397 13.73 -26.84 9.34
N TRP A 398 13.11 -25.68 9.14
CA TRP A 398 13.54 -24.42 9.74
C TRP A 398 13.02 -24.24 11.17
N PHE A 399 13.94 -23.98 12.10
CA PHE A 399 13.66 -23.68 13.50
C PHE A 399 14.21 -22.33 13.90
N VAL A 400 13.51 -21.63 14.78
CA VAL A 400 14.02 -20.41 15.41
C VAL A 400 15.03 -20.77 16.50
N THR A 401 16.18 -20.11 16.46
CA THR A 401 17.28 -20.31 17.41
C THR A 401 17.64 -19.04 18.15
N ALA A 402 17.36 -17.86 17.59
CA ALA A 402 17.44 -16.61 18.32
C ALA A 402 16.42 -15.56 17.87
N ILE A 403 16.02 -14.71 18.82
CA ILE A 403 15.37 -13.41 18.56
C ILE A 403 16.32 -12.34 19.08
N VAL A 404 16.79 -11.49 18.17
CA VAL A 404 17.81 -10.48 18.44
C VAL A 404 17.29 -9.10 18.04
N THR A 405 17.20 -8.17 18.99
CA THR A 405 16.65 -6.85 18.73
C THR A 405 17.76 -5.84 18.45
N ASN A 406 17.40 -4.71 17.85
CA ASN A 406 18.24 -3.54 17.73
C ASN A 406 17.37 -2.30 17.91
N GLU A 407 17.90 -1.30 18.57
CA GLU A 407 17.26 0.00 18.69
C GLU A 407 18.39 1.02 18.89
N TRP A 408 18.08 2.30 18.77
CA TRP A 408 19.08 3.30 19.05
C TRP A 408 19.44 3.29 20.54
N THR A 409 20.73 3.23 20.83
CA THR A 409 21.26 3.36 22.18
C THR A 409 22.36 4.44 22.21
N ILE A 410 22.19 5.48 23.05
CA ILE A 410 23.16 6.55 23.43
C ILE A 410 23.24 7.82 22.57
#